data_AF-A0A0F8K0Y8-F1
#
_entry.id   AF-A0A0F8K0Y8-F1
#
_cell.length_a   1.000
_cell.length_b   1.000
_cell.length_c   1.000
_cell.angle_alpha   90.00
_cell.angle_beta   90.00
_cell.angle_gamma   90.00
#
_symmetry.space_group_name_H-M   'P 1'
#
loop_
_entity.id
_entity.type
_entity.pdbx_description
1 polymer ?
#
loop_
_entity_poly.entity_id
_entity_poly.type
_entity_poly.pdbx_seq_one_letter_code
_entity_poly.pdbx_strand_id
1 'polypeptide(L)'
;MHVNYNHPSALITSIVGEALVDGYLLLKNERLKMAAFQARDFVLENQISPGYFKKSSVYTGDHLNVDATCGAFLAKFGKMFSDSECLDAAKTAAEHICKCQFSDGAFPYTNEKKGNYQYCLNIPCIHYQGVTLYYLLKIIDSLDNGWLDHEFEKGIKWLASVQFPDGKFDWSRSCLLYTSPSPRDVEESRMP
;
A
#
# COMPACT_ATOMS: atom_id res chain seq x y z
N MET A 1 -10.35 -14.06 -10.66
CA MET A 1 -11.13 -12.91 -11.16
C MET A 1 -10.26 -11.68 -11.04
N HIS A 2 -9.92 -11.02 -12.16
CA HIS A 2 -9.32 -9.69 -12.09
C HIS A 2 -10.36 -8.69 -11.58
N VAL A 3 -9.88 -7.72 -10.80
CA VAL A 3 -10.67 -6.63 -10.27
C VAL A 3 -11.35 -5.87 -11.42
N ASN A 4 -12.64 -5.55 -11.29
CA ASN A 4 -13.32 -4.69 -12.24
C ASN A 4 -12.75 -3.27 -12.12
N TYR A 5 -11.83 -2.89 -13.02
CA TYR A 5 -11.12 -1.60 -13.01
C TYR A 5 -11.95 -0.44 -13.57
N ASN A 6 -13.27 -0.57 -13.60
CA ASN A 6 -14.19 0.47 -14.08
C ASN A 6 -14.50 1.54 -13.02
N HIS A 7 -13.94 1.43 -11.81
CA HIS A 7 -14.11 2.39 -10.73
C HIS A 7 -12.81 3.16 -10.44
N PRO A 8 -12.88 4.48 -10.17
CA PRO A 8 -11.74 5.26 -9.71
C PRO A 8 -11.08 4.62 -8.48
N SER A 9 -9.75 4.64 -8.44
CA SER A 9 -8.98 3.97 -7.39
C SER A 9 -7.87 4.85 -6.83
N ALA A 10 -7.90 5.13 -5.52
CA ALA A 10 -6.87 5.91 -4.85
C ALA A 10 -5.48 5.28 -4.99
N LEU A 11 -5.41 3.94 -5.01
CA LEU A 11 -4.17 3.20 -5.26
C LEU A 11 -3.55 3.56 -6.62
N ILE A 12 -4.35 3.43 -7.69
CA ILE A 12 -3.86 3.70 -9.05
C ILE A 12 -3.62 5.19 -9.26
N THR A 13 -4.50 6.05 -8.75
CA THR A 13 -4.34 7.50 -8.79
C THR A 13 -3.05 7.94 -8.09
N SER A 14 -2.65 7.30 -6.99
CA SER A 14 -1.40 7.62 -6.29
C SER A 14 -0.16 7.24 -7.11
N ILE A 15 -0.16 6.07 -7.75
CA ILE A 15 0.95 5.65 -8.63
C ILE A 15 1.08 6.61 -9.84
N VAL A 16 -0.04 6.93 -10.47
CA VAL A 16 -0.08 7.88 -11.59
C VAL A 16 0.30 9.28 -11.13
N GLY A 17 -0.19 9.72 -9.97
CA GLY A 17 0.13 11.00 -9.34
C GLY A 17 1.62 11.14 -9.08
N GLU A 18 2.27 10.12 -8.55
CA GLU A 18 3.72 10.10 -8.35
C GLU A 18 4.48 10.29 -9.68
N ALA A 19 4.07 9.57 -10.72
CA ALA A 19 4.64 9.71 -12.06
C ALA A 19 4.41 11.09 -12.69
N LEU A 20 3.28 11.75 -12.40
CA LEU A 20 3.00 13.11 -12.85
C LEU A 20 3.89 14.13 -12.14
N VAL A 21 4.15 13.95 -10.84
CA VAL A 21 5.12 14.77 -10.08
C VAL A 21 6.52 14.61 -10.67
N ASP A 22 6.96 13.38 -10.94
CA ASP A 22 8.27 13.12 -11.57
C ASP A 22 8.36 13.68 -12.99
N GLY A 23 7.30 13.51 -13.78
CA GLY A 23 7.21 14.09 -15.12
C GLY A 23 7.29 15.61 -15.09
N TYR A 24 6.62 16.26 -14.13
CA TYR A 24 6.76 17.70 -13.91
C TYR A 24 8.18 18.08 -13.52
N LEU A 25 8.80 17.33 -12.59
CA LEU A 25 10.18 17.57 -12.16
C LEU A 25 11.16 17.53 -13.33
N LEU A 26 11.01 16.55 -14.22
CA LEU A 26 11.87 16.36 -15.38
C LEU A 26 11.60 17.37 -16.50
N LEU A 27 10.34 17.60 -16.85
CA LEU A 27 9.95 18.31 -18.08
C LEU A 27 9.49 19.75 -17.85
N LYS A 28 9.24 20.15 -16.59
CA LYS A 28 8.71 21.47 -16.20
C LYS A 28 7.42 21.85 -16.92
N ASN A 29 6.60 20.85 -17.25
CA ASN A 29 5.34 21.04 -17.95
C ASN A 29 4.19 21.28 -16.94
N GLU A 30 3.64 22.49 -16.92
CA GLU A 30 2.56 22.88 -16.00
C GLU A 30 1.29 22.03 -16.12
N ARG A 31 1.02 21.40 -17.27
CA ARG A 31 -0.11 20.45 -17.39
C ARG A 31 0.09 19.21 -16.50
N LEU A 32 1.33 18.74 -16.37
CA LEU A 32 1.65 17.60 -15.49
C LEU A 32 1.49 17.98 -14.03
N LYS A 33 1.91 19.21 -13.66
CA LYS A 33 1.66 19.77 -12.34
C LYS A 33 0.17 19.83 -12.04
N MET A 34 -0.64 20.42 -12.92
CA MET A 34 -2.09 20.50 -12.70
C MET A 34 -2.73 19.11 -12.54
N ALA A 35 -2.32 18.14 -13.35
CA ALA A 35 -2.80 16.77 -13.22
C ALA A 35 -2.37 16.11 -11.90
N ALA A 36 -1.14 16.39 -11.42
CA ALA A 36 -0.67 15.91 -10.12
C ALA A 36 -1.49 16.51 -8.96
N PHE A 37 -1.86 17.79 -9.04
CA PHE A 37 -2.75 18.44 -8.06
C PHE A 37 -4.13 17.78 -8.02
N GLN A 38 -4.72 17.48 -9.18
CA GLN A 38 -6.01 16.76 -9.27
C GLN A 38 -5.91 15.34 -8.69
N ALA A 39 -4.80 14.64 -8.95
CA ALA A 39 -4.55 13.33 -8.35
C ALA A 39 -4.42 13.42 -6.82
N ARG A 40 -3.72 14.45 -6.33
CA ARG A 40 -3.59 14.74 -4.89
C ARG A 40 -4.94 14.97 -4.25
N ASP A 41 -5.77 15.85 -4.81
CA ASP A 41 -7.09 16.18 -4.26
C ASP A 41 -7.94 14.91 -4.11
N PHE A 42 -7.99 14.09 -5.17
CA PHE A 42 -8.73 12.82 -5.14
C PHE A 42 -8.19 11.84 -4.09
N VAL A 43 -6.87 11.75 -3.90
CA VAL A 43 -6.28 10.84 -2.91
C VAL A 43 -6.57 11.30 -1.48
N LEU A 44 -6.47 12.61 -1.20
CA LEU A 44 -6.83 13.18 0.11
C LEU A 44 -8.31 12.96 0.44
N GLU A 45 -9.21 13.17 -0.53
CA GLU A 45 -10.65 12.92 -0.36
C GLU A 45 -10.97 11.45 -0.02
N ASN A 46 -10.08 10.52 -0.35
CA ASN A 46 -10.23 9.10 -0.04
C ASN A 46 -9.53 8.65 1.24
N GLN A 47 -8.89 9.56 1.98
CA GLN A 47 -8.35 9.26 3.30
C GLN A 47 -9.49 9.11 4.32
N ILE A 48 -9.39 8.11 5.19
CA ILE A 48 -10.35 7.81 6.25
C ILE A 48 -9.61 7.69 7.57
N SER A 49 -10.16 8.31 8.63
CA SER A 49 -9.64 8.17 9.99
C SER A 49 -9.60 6.69 10.43
N PRO A 50 -8.47 6.19 10.97
CA PRO A 50 -7.36 6.95 11.55
C PRO A 50 -6.15 7.16 10.62
N GLY A 51 -6.25 6.95 9.31
CA GLY A 51 -5.12 7.15 8.38
C GLY A 51 -5.05 6.22 7.17
N TYR A 52 -6.06 5.38 6.94
CA TYR A 52 -6.11 4.46 5.81
C TYR A 52 -6.85 5.09 4.62
N PHE A 53 -6.76 4.47 3.45
CA PHE A 53 -7.33 4.99 2.22
C PHE A 53 -8.32 4.02 1.61
N LYS A 54 -9.45 4.57 1.16
CA LYS A 54 -10.41 3.81 0.37
C LYS A 54 -9.81 3.49 -0.99
N LYS A 55 -9.51 2.21 -1.24
CA LYS A 55 -8.95 1.77 -2.52
C LYS A 55 -9.85 2.13 -3.70
N SER A 56 -11.18 1.94 -3.58
CA SER A 56 -12.19 2.35 -4.57
C SER A 56 -13.61 2.23 -3.96
N SER A 57 -14.65 2.62 -4.70
CA SER A 57 -16.06 2.41 -4.28
C SER A 57 -16.40 0.95 -3.96
N VAL A 58 -15.74 -0.01 -4.60
CA VAL A 58 -16.01 -1.46 -4.50
C VAL A 58 -14.97 -2.21 -3.67
N TYR A 59 -13.92 -1.54 -3.18
CA TYR A 59 -12.93 -2.12 -2.26
C TYR A 59 -12.74 -1.16 -1.11
N THR A 60 -13.43 -1.44 0.00
CA THR A 60 -13.53 -0.55 1.16
C THR A 60 -12.76 -1.03 2.37
N GLY A 61 -12.09 -2.18 2.26
CA GLY A 61 -11.18 -2.68 3.28
C GLY A 61 -9.97 -1.78 3.47
N ASP A 62 -9.44 -1.79 4.67
CA ASP A 62 -8.20 -1.14 5.07
C ASP A 62 -7.02 -2.03 4.63
N HIS A 63 -6.28 -1.57 3.62
CA HIS A 63 -5.22 -2.32 2.97
C HIS A 63 -3.90 -1.59 3.15
N LEU A 64 -3.01 -2.14 3.97
CA LEU A 64 -1.77 -1.44 4.35
C LEU A 64 -0.91 -1.09 3.14
N ASN A 65 -0.92 -1.91 2.08
CA ASN A 65 -0.19 -1.64 0.86
C ASN A 65 -0.80 -0.46 0.07
N VAL A 66 -2.12 -0.28 0.12
CA VAL A 66 -2.80 0.87 -0.46
C VAL A 66 -2.48 2.12 0.34
N ASP A 67 -2.52 2.02 1.67
CA ASP A 67 -2.22 3.13 2.57
C ASP A 67 -0.79 3.62 2.38
N ALA A 68 0.16 2.69 2.32
CA ALA A 68 1.56 3.01 2.07
C ALA A 68 1.73 3.69 0.70
N THR A 69 1.07 3.18 -0.35
CA THR A 69 1.15 3.75 -1.70
C THR A 69 0.59 5.17 -1.74
N CYS A 70 -0.58 5.40 -1.13
CA CYS A 70 -1.20 6.72 -1.07
C CYS A 70 -0.37 7.69 -0.23
N GLY A 71 0.07 7.25 0.95
CA GLY A 71 0.94 8.02 1.83
C GLY A 71 2.25 8.41 1.16
N ALA A 72 2.88 7.52 0.39
CA ALA A 72 4.12 7.82 -0.33
C ALA A 72 3.94 8.90 -1.41
N PHE A 73 2.85 8.81 -2.18
CA PHE A 73 2.53 9.85 -3.16
C PHE A 73 2.30 11.20 -2.47
N LEU A 74 1.51 11.24 -1.40
CA LEU A 74 1.24 12.46 -0.63
C LEU A 74 2.52 13.02 0.01
N ALA A 75 3.39 12.17 0.55
CA ALA A 75 4.66 12.61 1.15
C ALA A 75 5.55 13.29 0.10
N LYS A 76 5.68 12.67 -1.08
CA LYS A 76 6.45 13.22 -2.20
C LYS A 76 5.87 14.53 -2.71
N PHE A 77 4.55 14.57 -2.92
CA PHE A 77 3.84 15.77 -3.33
C PHE A 77 4.02 16.89 -2.31
N GLY A 78 3.80 16.59 -1.03
CA GLY A 78 3.96 17.49 0.10
C GLY A 78 5.36 18.09 0.18
N LYS A 79 6.40 17.24 0.05
CA LYS A 79 7.79 17.70 0.02
C LYS A 79 8.08 18.60 -1.19
N MET A 80 7.61 18.20 -2.37
CA MET A 80 7.87 18.93 -3.62
C MET A 80 7.20 20.31 -3.66
N PHE A 81 5.97 20.41 -3.18
CA PHE A 81 5.16 21.63 -3.26
C PHE A 81 4.99 22.35 -1.93
N SER A 82 5.69 21.91 -0.88
CA SER A 82 5.56 22.46 0.50
C SER A 82 4.12 22.43 1.00
N ASP A 83 3.41 21.33 0.73
CA ASP A 83 2.00 21.14 1.10
C ASP A 83 1.91 20.36 2.42
N SER A 84 1.59 21.08 3.52
CA SER A 84 1.56 20.52 4.87
C SER A 84 0.44 19.52 5.08
N GLU A 85 -0.72 19.71 4.43
CA GLU A 85 -1.84 18.77 4.51
C GLU A 85 -1.42 17.39 3.96
N CYS A 86 -0.70 17.37 2.84
CA CYS A 86 -0.17 16.14 2.28
C CYS A 86 0.87 15.46 3.19
N LEU A 87 1.74 16.25 3.83
CA LEU A 87 2.74 15.73 4.76
C LEU A 87 2.09 15.14 6.03
N ASP A 88 1.08 15.81 6.57
CA ASP A 88 0.33 15.35 7.74
C ASP A 88 -0.49 14.09 7.42
N ALA A 89 -1.12 14.04 6.24
CA ALA A 89 -1.83 12.87 5.77
C ALA A 89 -0.89 11.66 5.57
N ALA A 90 0.30 11.88 5.00
CA ALA A 90 1.31 10.84 4.84
C ALA A 90 1.84 10.32 6.18
N LYS A 91 2.11 11.23 7.13
CA LYS A 91 2.52 10.87 8.49
C LYS A 91 1.45 10.03 9.18
N THR A 92 0.20 10.47 9.11
CA THR A 92 -0.95 9.77 9.71
C THR A 92 -1.12 8.37 9.12
N ALA A 93 -0.91 8.21 7.80
CA ALA A 93 -0.91 6.92 7.14
C ALA A 93 0.19 6.00 7.66
N ALA A 94 1.42 6.51 7.78
CA ALA A 94 2.55 5.74 8.29
C ALA A 94 2.32 5.28 9.75
N GLU A 95 1.78 6.17 10.60
CA GLU A 95 1.43 5.84 11.98
C GLU A 95 0.37 4.73 12.06
N HIS A 96 -0.65 4.79 11.19
CA HIS A 96 -1.68 3.76 11.09
C HIS A 96 -1.11 2.40 10.65
N ILE A 97 -0.27 2.39 9.63
CA ILE A 97 0.38 1.18 9.11
C ILE A 97 1.22 0.52 10.22
N CYS A 98 2.05 1.29 10.92
CA CYS A 98 2.88 0.81 12.03
C CYS A 98 2.05 0.22 13.17
N LYS A 99 0.91 0.82 13.51
CA LYS A 99 -0.01 0.28 14.54
C LYS A 99 -0.61 -1.07 14.15
N CYS A 100 -0.69 -1.37 12.86
CA CYS A 100 -1.22 -2.63 12.34
C CYS A 100 -0.15 -3.72 12.19
N GLN A 101 1.13 -3.43 12.48
CA GLN A 101 2.21 -4.40 12.38
C GLN A 101 2.06 -5.51 13.45
N PHE A 102 2.30 -6.75 13.05
CA PHE A 102 2.35 -7.89 13.95
C PHE A 102 3.60 -7.87 14.82
N SER A 103 3.54 -8.57 15.95
CA SER A 103 4.67 -8.69 16.88
C SER A 103 5.89 -9.38 16.27
N ASP A 104 5.72 -10.18 15.22
CA ASP A 104 6.81 -10.81 14.45
C ASP A 104 7.39 -9.89 13.35
N GLY A 105 6.84 -8.69 13.19
CA GLY A 105 7.26 -7.68 12.21
C GLY A 105 6.48 -7.72 10.88
N ALA A 106 5.59 -8.68 10.66
CA ALA A 106 4.79 -8.71 9.45
C ALA A 106 3.77 -7.55 9.40
N PHE A 107 3.63 -6.93 8.23
CA PHE A 107 2.50 -6.09 7.87
C PHE A 107 1.45 -6.97 7.20
N PRO A 108 0.24 -7.10 7.78
CA PRO A 108 -0.80 -7.92 7.20
C PRO A 108 -1.36 -7.29 5.92
N TYR A 109 -2.00 -8.10 5.07
CA TYR A 109 -2.62 -7.60 3.84
C TYR A 109 -3.77 -6.62 4.11
N THR A 110 -4.69 -7.00 5.00
CA THR A 110 -5.69 -6.10 5.58
C THR A 110 -5.63 -6.17 7.10
N ASN A 111 -6.41 -5.36 7.80
CA ASN A 111 -6.60 -5.50 9.25
C ASN A 111 -8.04 -5.95 9.59
N GLU A 112 -8.48 -5.73 10.84
CA GLU A 112 -9.83 -6.06 11.30
C GLU A 112 -10.93 -5.31 10.52
N LYS A 113 -10.62 -4.17 9.89
CA LYS A 113 -11.52 -3.44 8.99
C LYS A 113 -11.54 -4.10 7.61
N LYS A 114 -12.21 -5.25 7.54
CA LYS A 114 -12.39 -6.01 6.29
C LYS A 114 -13.19 -5.29 5.20
N GLY A 115 -13.86 -4.18 5.51
CA GLY A 115 -14.74 -3.49 4.58
C GLY A 115 -15.82 -4.42 4.03
N ASN A 116 -15.88 -4.56 2.71
CA ASN A 116 -16.84 -5.42 2.01
C ASN A 116 -16.34 -6.86 1.75
N TYR A 117 -15.20 -7.27 2.30
CA TYR A 117 -14.77 -8.67 2.19
C TYR A 117 -15.60 -9.60 3.09
N GLN A 118 -15.82 -10.82 2.60
CA GLN A 118 -16.49 -11.87 3.38
C GLN A 118 -15.70 -12.19 4.67
N TYR A 119 -14.37 -12.28 4.55
CA TYR A 119 -13.45 -12.61 5.63
C TYR A 119 -12.43 -11.50 5.88
N CYS A 120 -11.93 -11.37 7.11
CA CYS A 120 -10.79 -10.51 7.39
C CYS A 120 -9.53 -11.17 6.81
N LEU A 121 -8.79 -10.45 5.98
CA LEU A 121 -7.52 -10.92 5.42
C LEU A 121 -6.35 -10.38 6.24
N ASN A 122 -6.48 -10.50 7.57
CA ASN A 122 -5.45 -10.13 8.56
C ASN A 122 -4.36 -11.20 8.63
N ILE A 123 -3.66 -11.35 7.51
CA ILE A 123 -2.67 -12.42 7.28
C ILE A 123 -1.41 -11.84 6.64
N PRO A 124 -0.24 -12.41 6.92
CA PRO A 124 0.99 -11.99 6.26
C PRO A 124 1.02 -12.49 4.81
N CYS A 125 1.55 -11.66 3.92
CA CYS A 125 1.76 -12.02 2.53
C CYS A 125 3.07 -11.39 2.04
N ILE A 126 3.96 -12.20 1.47
CA ILE A 126 5.31 -11.74 1.07
C ILE A 126 5.23 -10.59 0.05
N HIS A 127 4.32 -10.69 -0.92
CA HIS A 127 4.14 -9.62 -1.91
C HIS A 127 3.67 -8.32 -1.24
N TYR A 128 2.64 -8.37 -0.41
CA TYR A 128 2.14 -7.17 0.24
C TYR A 128 3.09 -6.61 1.30
N GLN A 129 3.83 -7.47 2.01
CA GLN A 129 4.95 -7.05 2.86
C GLN A 129 5.94 -6.21 2.07
N GLY A 130 6.40 -6.73 0.92
CA GLY A 130 7.36 -6.05 0.06
C GLY A 130 6.83 -4.72 -0.48
N VAL A 131 5.57 -4.68 -0.93
CA VAL A 131 4.94 -3.45 -1.44
C VAL A 131 4.76 -2.41 -0.33
N THR A 132 4.27 -2.81 0.84
CA THR A 132 4.09 -1.91 1.99
C THR A 132 5.43 -1.31 2.41
N LEU A 133 6.48 -2.14 2.54
CA LEU A 133 7.83 -1.66 2.88
C LEU A 133 8.41 -0.75 1.79
N TYR A 134 8.26 -1.11 0.51
CA TYR A 134 8.74 -0.30 -0.60
C TYR A 134 8.19 1.13 -0.56
N TYR A 135 6.90 1.29 -0.26
CA TYR A 135 6.28 2.61 -0.16
C TYR A 135 6.50 3.30 1.20
N LEU A 136 6.59 2.56 2.30
CA LEU A 136 6.98 3.12 3.60
C LEU A 136 8.37 3.78 3.52
N LEU A 137 9.32 3.16 2.82
CA LEU A 137 10.66 3.74 2.61
C LEU A 137 10.57 5.12 1.92
N LYS A 138 9.70 5.27 0.91
CA LYS A 138 9.48 6.56 0.25
C LYS A 138 8.87 7.62 1.17
N ILE A 139 8.02 7.20 2.11
CA ILE A 139 7.48 8.10 3.14
C ILE A 139 8.62 8.55 4.06
N ILE A 140 9.46 7.62 4.54
CA ILE A 140 10.63 7.91 5.38
C ILE A 140 11.55 8.94 4.71
N ASP A 141 11.93 8.69 3.45
CA ASP A 141 12.78 9.59 2.64
C ASP A 141 12.17 11.00 2.48
N SER A 142 10.84 11.10 2.51
CA SER A 142 10.13 12.36 2.34
C SER A 142 9.95 13.12 3.65
N LEU A 143 9.70 12.43 4.77
CA LEU A 143 9.42 13.03 6.08
C LEU A 143 10.69 13.36 6.90
N ASP A 144 11.81 12.69 6.64
CA ASP A 144 13.14 13.01 7.19
C ASP A 144 13.20 13.15 8.73
N ASN A 145 12.57 12.21 9.45
CA ASN A 145 12.40 12.30 10.91
C ASN A 145 12.63 11.00 11.71
N GLY A 146 13.08 9.92 11.07
CA GLY A 146 13.65 8.69 11.69
C GLY A 146 12.75 7.86 12.63
N TRP A 147 11.57 8.35 13.03
CA TRP A 147 10.73 7.65 14.01
C TRP A 147 10.13 6.33 13.47
N LEU A 148 10.11 6.15 12.15
CA LEU A 148 9.65 4.94 11.49
C LEU A 148 10.71 3.83 11.43
N ASP A 149 11.98 4.14 11.69
CA ASP A 149 13.11 3.24 11.43
C ASP A 149 12.98 1.92 12.18
N HIS A 150 12.51 1.97 13.43
CA HIS A 150 12.34 0.77 14.26
C HIS A 150 11.28 -0.19 13.71
N GLU A 151 10.12 0.33 13.30
CA GLU A 151 9.03 -0.50 12.76
C GLU A 151 9.37 -1.00 11.34
N PHE A 152 10.07 -0.17 10.55
CA PHE A 152 10.61 -0.56 9.26
C PHE A 152 11.62 -1.71 9.39
N GLU A 153 12.53 -1.64 10.36
CA GLU A 153 13.53 -2.67 10.63
C GLU A 153 12.88 -4.03 10.94
N LYS A 154 11.83 -4.05 11.78
CA LYS A 154 11.07 -5.29 12.06
C LYS A 154 10.51 -5.90 10.77
N GLY A 155 9.92 -5.07 9.92
CA GLY A 155 9.33 -5.54 8.66
C GLY A 155 10.35 -6.10 7.67
N ILE A 156 11.52 -5.46 7.57
CA ILE A 156 12.63 -5.94 6.73
C ILE A 156 13.20 -7.24 7.30
N LYS A 157 13.37 -7.35 8.62
CA LYS A 157 13.81 -8.61 9.27
C LYS A 157 12.84 -9.76 9.01
N TRP A 158 11.54 -9.50 9.05
CA TRP A 158 10.53 -10.50 8.68
C TRP A 158 10.71 -10.95 7.23
N LEU A 159 10.88 -10.01 6.28
CA LEU A 159 11.04 -10.32 4.86
C LEU A 159 12.33 -11.13 4.60
N ALA A 160 13.43 -10.78 5.28
CA ALA A 160 14.67 -11.54 5.22
C ALA A 160 14.52 -12.96 5.81
N SER A 161 13.71 -13.12 6.87
CA SER A 161 13.49 -14.43 7.51
C SER A 161 12.73 -15.44 6.64
N VAL A 162 12.02 -14.97 5.62
CA VAL A 162 11.28 -15.80 4.66
C VAL A 162 11.98 -15.93 3.30
N GLN A 163 13.24 -15.50 3.21
CA GLN A 163 14.10 -15.67 2.05
C GLN A 163 15.06 -16.84 2.28
N PHE A 164 15.17 -17.73 1.30
CA PHE A 164 16.18 -18.78 1.29
C PHE A 164 17.58 -18.21 1.02
N PRO A 165 18.66 -18.92 1.41
CA PRO A 165 20.04 -18.49 1.14
C PRO A 165 20.37 -18.31 -0.36
N ASP A 166 19.58 -18.90 -1.26
CA ASP A 166 19.74 -18.75 -2.71
C ASP A 166 19.02 -17.52 -3.29
N GLY A 167 18.41 -16.69 -2.42
CA GLY A 167 17.72 -15.46 -2.77
C GLY A 167 16.25 -15.64 -3.16
N LYS A 168 15.74 -16.87 -3.29
CA LYS A 168 14.31 -17.12 -3.54
C LYS A 168 13.50 -16.94 -2.26
N PHE A 169 12.24 -16.55 -2.40
CA PHE A 169 11.32 -16.46 -1.27
C PHE A 169 10.59 -17.79 -1.02
N ASP A 170 10.42 -18.13 0.25
CA ASP A 170 9.58 -19.24 0.68
C ASP A 170 8.10 -18.85 0.58
N TRP A 171 7.53 -18.97 -0.61
CA TRP A 171 6.13 -18.61 -0.87
C TRP A 171 5.12 -19.42 -0.04
N SER A 172 5.51 -20.54 0.57
CA SER A 172 4.64 -21.25 1.52
C SER A 172 4.31 -20.41 2.77
N ARG A 173 5.13 -19.40 3.06
CA ARG A 173 4.93 -18.40 4.12
C ARG A 173 4.01 -17.25 3.71
N SER A 174 3.59 -17.18 2.44
CA SER A 174 2.65 -16.18 1.94
C SER A 174 1.22 -16.71 2.01
N CYS A 175 0.41 -16.17 2.92
CA CYS A 175 -0.95 -16.68 3.14
C CYS A 175 -1.98 -16.20 2.11
N LEU A 176 -1.60 -15.32 1.18
CA LEU A 176 -2.44 -14.89 0.06
C LEU A 176 -1.84 -15.41 -1.24
N LEU A 177 -2.53 -16.35 -1.88
CA LEU A 177 -2.14 -16.94 -3.16
C LEU A 177 -2.87 -16.23 -4.31
N TYR A 178 -2.12 -15.76 -5.31
CA TYR A 178 -2.64 -15.02 -6.48
C TYR A 178 -3.33 -15.88 -7.55
N THR A 179 -3.69 -17.10 -7.22
CA THR A 179 -4.42 -17.99 -8.13
C THR A 179 -5.86 -18.06 -7.68
N SER A 180 -6.77 -17.44 -8.43
CA SER A 180 -8.18 -17.84 -8.35
C SER A 180 -8.52 -18.85 -9.45
N PRO A 181 -9.45 -19.78 -9.19
CA PRO A 181 -10.15 -19.91 -7.91
C PRO A 181 -9.25 -20.63 -6.90
N SER A 182 -9.47 -20.43 -5.60
CA SER A 182 -9.09 -21.46 -4.65
C SER A 182 -10.02 -22.64 -4.92
N PRO A 183 -9.51 -23.84 -5.16
CA PRO A 183 -10.35 -25.00 -5.29
C PRO A 183 -9.86 -26.14 -4.37
N ARG A 184 -10.72 -26.65 -3.47
CA ARG A 184 -10.99 -28.10 -3.59
C ARG A 184 -11.45 -28.44 -5.03
N ASP A 185 -11.99 -27.43 -5.70
CA ASP A 185 -12.84 -27.35 -6.88
C ASP A 185 -12.24 -27.52 -8.29
N VAL A 186 -11.02 -28.04 -8.50
CA VAL A 186 -10.69 -28.60 -9.83
C VAL A 186 -10.59 -30.12 -9.78
N GLU A 187 -10.16 -30.71 -8.66
CA GLU A 187 -9.98 -32.16 -8.55
C GLU A 187 -11.11 -32.88 -7.76
N GLU A 188 -11.72 -32.31 -6.71
CA GLU A 188 -12.95 -32.94 -6.13
C GLU A 188 -14.16 -32.82 -7.07
N SER A 189 -14.15 -31.85 -8.01
CA SER A 189 -15.18 -31.70 -9.06
C SER A 189 -14.91 -32.57 -10.31
N ARG A 190 -13.80 -33.31 -10.32
CA ARG A 190 -13.41 -34.30 -11.35
C ARG A 190 -13.10 -35.65 -10.70
N MET A 191 -14.05 -36.12 -9.90
CA MET A 191 -14.12 -37.52 -9.46
C MET A 191 -13.85 -38.50 -10.63
N PRO A 192 -13.47 -39.74 -10.35
CA PRO A 192 -14.18 -40.88 -10.92
C PRO A 192 -15.54 -41.07 -10.23
#